data_AF-A0A7K2MPG4-F1
#
_entry.id   AF-A0A7K2MPG4-F1
#
_cell.length_a   1.000
_cell.length_b   1.000
_cell.length_c   1.000
_cell.angle_alpha   90.00
_cell.angle_beta   90.00
_cell.angle_gamma   90.00
#
_symmetry.space_group_name_H-M   'P 1'
#
loop_
_entity.id
_entity.type
_entity.pdbx_description
1 polymer ?
#
loop_
_entity_poly.entity_id
_entity_poly.type
_entity_poly.pdbx_seq_one_letter_code
_entity_poly.pdbx_strand_id
1 'polypeptide(L)'
;MQTKLDEAKAELLERAARVAENSPVGGHLPTGTTGEGTPGTPDGPDGAPDYASVFAFLQRYYRHTAPEDLTDRDPVDVFGAAVSHYRLAENRPQGTANVRVHTPTVEENGWTCSHSVVEVVTDDMPFLVDSVTNELTRQGRGIHVVVHPQIVVRRDVAGKLVEVLAGPPTA
;
A
#
# COMPACT_ATOMS: atom_id res chain seq x y z
N MET A 1 -20.99 18.17 1.36
CA MET A 1 -20.57 17.41 0.15
C MET A 1 -19.38 16.51 0.49
N GLN A 2 -18.35 17.02 1.17
CA GLN A 2 -17.19 16.25 1.64
C GLN A 2 -17.55 14.93 2.34
N THR A 3 -18.46 14.96 3.32
CA THR A 3 -18.86 13.76 4.09
C THR A 3 -19.41 12.61 3.23
N LYS A 4 -20.10 12.90 2.13
CA LYS A 4 -20.63 11.86 1.23
C LYS A 4 -19.52 11.20 0.41
N LEU A 5 -18.51 11.97 0.02
CA LEU A 5 -17.36 11.44 -0.70
C LEU A 5 -16.44 10.65 0.25
N ASP A 6 -16.28 11.09 1.49
CA ASP A 6 -15.56 10.33 2.52
C ASP A 6 -16.23 8.98 2.81
N GLU A 7 -17.56 8.95 2.87
CA GLU A 7 -18.36 7.72 3.00
C GLU A 7 -18.20 6.82 1.78
N ALA A 8 -18.31 7.37 0.56
CA ALA A 8 -18.10 6.61 -0.68
C ALA A 8 -16.68 6.02 -0.78
N LYS A 9 -15.67 6.77 -0.32
CA LYS A 9 -14.30 6.27 -0.20
C LYS A 9 -14.23 5.11 0.80
N ALA A 10 -14.85 5.22 1.97
CA ALA A 10 -14.86 4.14 2.95
C ALA A 10 -15.51 2.87 2.39
N GLU A 11 -16.68 2.98 1.76
CA GLU A 11 -17.37 1.87 1.09
C GLU A 11 -16.54 1.26 -0.05
N LEU A 12 -15.79 2.08 -0.79
CA LEU A 12 -14.87 1.61 -1.81
C LEU A 12 -13.73 0.79 -1.21
N LEU A 13 -13.14 1.25 -0.09
CA LEU A 13 -12.08 0.50 0.59
C LEU A 13 -12.58 -0.83 1.16
N GLU A 14 -13.82 -0.89 1.63
CA GLU A 14 -14.45 -2.16 2.06
C GLU A 14 -14.59 -3.12 0.88
N ARG A 15 -15.11 -2.64 -0.26
CA ARG A 15 -15.21 -3.44 -1.49
C ARG A 15 -13.83 -3.92 -1.96
N ALA A 16 -12.82 -3.05 -1.91
CA ALA A 16 -11.44 -3.39 -2.28
C ALA A 16 -10.84 -4.45 -1.34
N ALA A 17 -11.12 -4.39 -0.03
CA ALA A 17 -10.69 -5.42 0.90
C ALA A 17 -11.32 -6.79 0.62
N ARG A 18 -12.59 -6.84 0.19
CA ARG A 18 -13.26 -8.08 -0.24
C ARG A 18 -12.67 -8.69 -1.52
N VAL A 19 -11.98 -7.90 -2.34
CA VAL A 19 -11.27 -8.44 -3.52
C VAL A 19 -10.19 -9.42 -3.08
N ALA A 20 -9.52 -9.19 -1.94
CA ALA A 20 -8.47 -10.07 -1.43
C ALA A 20 -8.95 -11.50 -1.17
N GLU A 21 -10.21 -11.68 -0.75
CA GLU A 21 -10.80 -13.00 -0.50
C GLU A 21 -10.95 -13.83 -1.79
N ASN A 22 -11.07 -13.16 -2.94
CA ASN A 22 -11.35 -13.78 -4.25
C ASN A 22 -10.19 -13.63 -5.24
N SER A 23 -9.10 -12.97 -4.86
CA SER A 23 -8.02 -12.65 -5.78
C SER A 23 -7.06 -13.82 -5.95
N PRO A 24 -6.75 -14.27 -7.19
CA PRO A 24 -5.69 -15.23 -7.45
C PRO A 24 -4.30 -14.62 -7.14
N VAL A 25 -4.23 -13.31 -6.91
CA VAL A 25 -3.03 -12.56 -6.57
C VAL A 25 -2.74 -12.77 -5.08
N GLY A 26 -2.33 -13.99 -4.73
CA GLY A 26 -1.85 -14.36 -3.41
C GLY A 26 -0.73 -13.42 -2.98
N GLY A 27 -1.02 -12.59 -1.98
CA GLY A 27 -0.04 -11.75 -1.31
C GLY A 27 -0.33 -11.87 0.17
N HIS A 28 0.54 -12.56 0.90
CA HIS A 28 0.47 -12.56 2.35
C HIS A 28 0.78 -11.13 2.83
N LEU A 29 -0.19 -10.43 3.40
CA LEU A 29 0.01 -9.20 4.14
C LEU A 29 0.31 -9.59 5.61
N PRO A 30 1.56 -9.54 6.09
CA PRO A 30 1.92 -9.74 7.49
C PRO A 30 1.50 -8.48 8.25
N THR A 31 0.20 -8.42 8.49
CA THR A 31 -0.43 -7.40 9.30
C THR A 31 -0.50 -8.01 10.69
N GLY A 32 0.39 -7.53 11.58
CA GLY A 32 0.44 -8.01 12.95
C GLY A 32 -0.89 -7.73 13.63
N THR A 33 -1.71 -8.76 13.83
CA THR A 33 -2.79 -8.67 14.80
C THR A 33 -2.11 -8.56 16.16
N THR A 34 -2.41 -7.50 16.91
CA THR A 34 -1.90 -7.31 18.27
C THR A 34 -2.46 -8.43 19.16
N GLY A 35 -1.76 -9.56 19.20
CA GLY A 35 -1.83 -10.51 20.29
C GLY A 35 -0.63 -10.25 21.19
N GLU A 36 -0.88 -9.82 22.43
CA GLU A 36 0.13 -9.95 23.48
C GLU A 36 0.57 -11.42 23.53
N GLY A 37 1.81 -11.68 23.09
CA GLY A 37 2.32 -13.03 22.91
C GLY A 37 3.79 -13.08 23.26
N THR A 38 4.06 -13.72 24.41
CA THR A 38 5.33 -14.23 24.90
C THR A 38 6.35 -14.60 23.79
N PRO A 39 7.63 -14.24 23.92
CA PRO A 39 8.64 -14.62 22.93
C PRO A 39 8.91 -16.12 23.01
N GLY A 40 8.59 -16.87 21.96
CA GLY A 40 9.00 -18.28 21.88
C GLY A 40 8.21 -19.27 21.03
N THR A 41 7.29 -18.86 20.14
CA THR A 41 6.62 -19.83 19.24
C THR A 41 6.70 -19.35 17.78
N PRO A 42 7.29 -20.12 16.85
CA PRO A 42 7.22 -19.80 15.43
C PRO A 42 5.78 -19.97 14.95
N ASP A 43 5.27 -18.96 14.25
CA ASP A 43 4.01 -18.95 13.54
C ASP A 43 3.79 -20.23 12.71
N GLY A 44 2.56 -20.73 12.66
CA GLY A 44 2.15 -21.68 11.64
C GLY A 44 0.63 -21.62 11.40
N PRO A 45 0.13 -22.11 10.25
CA PRO A 45 0.65 -22.02 8.88
C PRO A 45 -0.29 -21.20 7.96
N ASP A 46 0.25 -20.60 6.90
CA ASP A 46 -0.39 -20.39 5.58
C ASP A 46 -1.89 -20.01 5.51
N GLY A 47 -2.26 -18.86 6.09
CA GLY A 47 -3.57 -18.23 5.87
C GLY A 47 -3.47 -17.03 4.92
N ALA A 48 -4.32 -16.95 3.90
CA ALA A 48 -4.55 -15.71 3.17
C ALA A 48 -4.86 -14.57 4.17
N PRO A 49 -4.42 -13.33 3.92
CA PRO A 49 -4.70 -12.23 4.84
C PRO A 49 -6.22 -12.09 5.01
N ASP A 50 -6.67 -12.03 6.26
CA ASP A 50 -8.10 -11.88 6.53
C ASP A 50 -8.61 -10.50 6.09
N TYR A 51 -9.91 -10.40 5.81
CA TYR A 51 -10.55 -9.16 5.38
C TYR A 51 -10.21 -7.95 6.28
N ALA A 52 -10.21 -8.15 7.60
CA ALA A 52 -10.02 -7.07 8.55
C ALA A 52 -8.62 -6.46 8.43
N SER A 53 -7.62 -7.32 8.25
CA SER A 53 -6.23 -6.95 8.12
C SER A 53 -5.93 -6.19 6.81
N VAL A 54 -6.52 -6.65 5.70
CA VAL A 54 -6.45 -5.97 4.40
C VAL A 54 -7.14 -4.61 4.48
N PHE A 55 -8.34 -4.56 5.06
CA PHE A 55 -9.09 -3.32 5.19
C PHE A 55 -8.34 -2.28 6.02
N ALA A 56 -7.76 -2.67 7.16
CA ALA A 56 -6.94 -1.78 7.98
C ALA A 56 -5.71 -1.25 7.22
N PHE A 57 -5.05 -2.11 6.43
CA PHE A 57 -3.94 -1.69 5.57
C PHE A 57 -4.40 -0.66 4.52
N LEU A 58 -5.49 -0.92 3.80
CA LEU A 58 -6.02 -0.02 2.78
C LEU A 58 -6.44 1.33 3.35
N GLN A 59 -7.09 1.34 4.53
CA GLN A 59 -7.44 2.57 5.24
C GLN A 59 -6.20 3.41 5.54
N ARG A 60 -5.10 2.77 5.96
CA ARG A 60 -3.85 3.47 6.26
C ARG A 60 -3.17 3.94 4.97
N TYR A 61 -3.13 3.10 3.94
CA TYR A 61 -2.50 3.39 2.66
C TYR A 61 -3.15 4.60 1.99
N TYR A 62 -4.47 4.67 1.97
CA TYR A 62 -5.23 5.74 1.34
C TYR A 62 -5.64 6.87 2.30
N ARG A 63 -5.11 6.90 3.54
CA ARG A 63 -5.54 7.84 4.58
C ARG A 63 -5.57 9.30 4.12
N HIS A 64 -4.52 9.73 3.41
CA HIS A 64 -4.34 11.11 2.96
C HIS A 64 -4.67 11.33 1.49
N THR A 65 -5.17 10.31 0.79
CA THR A 65 -5.65 10.43 -0.59
C THR A 65 -7.03 11.08 -0.61
N ALA A 66 -7.22 12.05 -1.49
CA ALA A 66 -8.51 12.73 -1.62
C ALA A 66 -9.57 11.72 -2.10
N PRO A 67 -10.81 11.75 -1.59
CA PRO A 67 -11.86 10.83 -2.05
C PRO A 67 -12.10 10.88 -3.55
N GLU A 68 -11.98 12.05 -4.17
CA GLU A 68 -12.23 12.24 -5.60
C GLU A 68 -11.22 11.49 -6.47
N ASP A 69 -10.00 11.27 -5.97
CA ASP A 69 -8.96 10.49 -6.68
C ASP A 69 -9.23 8.99 -6.68
N LEU A 70 -10.15 8.51 -5.83
CA LEU A 70 -10.45 7.09 -5.63
C LEU A 70 -11.86 6.69 -6.06
N THR A 71 -12.86 7.55 -5.85
CA THR A 71 -14.29 7.15 -5.89
C THR A 71 -14.73 6.55 -7.23
N ASP A 72 -14.10 6.96 -8.34
CA ASP A 72 -14.41 6.47 -9.69
C ASP A 72 -13.58 5.24 -10.13
N ARG A 73 -12.76 4.68 -9.24
CA ARG A 73 -11.88 3.54 -9.54
C ARG A 73 -12.54 2.20 -9.23
N ASP A 74 -12.14 1.18 -9.99
CA ASP A 74 -12.53 -0.20 -9.69
C ASP A 74 -11.89 -0.67 -8.37
N PRO A 75 -12.64 -1.33 -7.47
CA PRO A 75 -12.10 -1.90 -6.24
C PRO A 75 -10.88 -2.81 -6.44
N VAL A 76 -10.82 -3.55 -7.56
CA VAL A 76 -9.68 -4.41 -7.92
C VAL A 76 -8.42 -3.58 -8.17
N ASP A 77 -8.55 -2.44 -8.84
CA ASP A 77 -7.42 -1.55 -9.12
C ASP A 77 -6.94 -0.82 -7.87
N VAL A 78 -7.87 -0.43 -6.99
CA VAL A 78 -7.54 0.17 -5.67
C VAL A 78 -6.77 -0.83 -4.80
N PHE A 79 -7.25 -2.06 -4.71
CA PHE A 79 -6.55 -3.12 -4.00
C PHE A 79 -5.19 -3.45 -4.64
N GLY A 80 -5.19 -3.63 -5.97
CA GLY A 80 -4.01 -4.00 -6.75
C GLY A 80 -2.88 -2.99 -6.66
N ALA A 81 -3.18 -1.70 -6.74
CA ALA A 81 -2.18 -0.64 -6.57
C ALA A 81 -1.51 -0.68 -5.19
N ALA A 82 -2.30 -0.82 -4.12
CA ALA A 82 -1.76 -0.89 -2.75
C ALA A 82 -0.91 -2.15 -2.53
N VAL A 83 -1.36 -3.31 -3.01
CA VAL A 83 -0.62 -4.58 -2.90
C VAL A 83 0.62 -4.59 -3.78
N SER A 84 0.57 -4.00 -4.97
CA SER A 84 1.72 -3.83 -5.85
C SER A 84 2.83 -3.05 -5.14
N HIS A 85 2.47 -1.94 -4.50
CA HIS A 85 3.42 -1.12 -3.75
C HIS A 85 3.94 -1.84 -2.49
N TYR A 86 3.07 -2.59 -1.80
CA TYR A 86 3.48 -3.47 -0.69
C TYR A 86 4.53 -4.51 -1.15
N ARG A 87 4.33 -5.17 -2.30
CA ARG A 87 5.29 -6.13 -2.86
C ARG A 87 6.64 -5.51 -3.15
N LEU A 88 6.67 -4.28 -3.68
CA LEU A 88 7.92 -3.53 -3.86
C LEU A 88 8.63 -3.28 -2.52
N ALA A 89 7.87 -3.18 -1.43
CA ALA A 89 8.38 -2.98 -0.09
C ALA A 89 8.82 -4.29 0.60
N GLU A 90 8.56 -5.49 0.07
CA GLU A 90 8.87 -6.75 0.78
C GLU A 90 10.36 -6.88 1.11
N ASN A 91 11.24 -6.45 0.21
CA ASN A 91 12.69 -6.53 0.42
C ASN A 91 13.34 -5.18 0.14
N ARG A 92 13.74 -4.47 1.19
CA ARG A 92 14.43 -3.19 1.09
C ARG A 92 15.55 -3.13 2.14
N PRO A 93 16.82 -3.28 1.74
CA PRO A 93 17.95 -3.06 2.64
C PRO A 93 17.90 -1.68 3.30
N GLN A 94 18.45 -1.56 4.50
CA GLN A 94 18.46 -0.29 5.22
C GLN A 94 19.24 0.77 4.43
N GLY A 95 18.70 1.99 4.37
CA GLY A 95 19.34 3.12 3.68
C GLY A 95 19.24 3.08 2.15
N THR A 96 18.51 2.13 1.57
CA THR A 96 18.20 2.13 0.13
C THR A 96 16.77 2.58 -0.12
N ALA A 97 16.53 3.10 -1.33
CA ALA A 97 15.21 3.31 -1.87
C ALA A 97 14.93 2.25 -2.95
N ASN A 98 13.72 1.68 -2.94
CA ASN A 98 13.23 0.87 -4.05
C ASN A 98 12.37 1.76 -4.93
N VAL A 99 12.65 1.80 -6.23
CA VAL A 99 11.87 2.56 -7.21
C VAL A 99 11.50 1.63 -8.35
N ARG A 100 10.21 1.60 -8.71
CA ARG A 100 9.70 0.84 -9.85
C ARG A 100 8.82 1.73 -10.72
N VAL A 101 9.04 1.68 -12.02
CA VAL A 101 8.22 2.37 -13.02
C VAL A 101 7.66 1.33 -13.98
N HIS A 102 6.34 1.26 -14.08
CA HIS A 102 5.65 0.32 -14.97
C HIS A 102 4.25 0.81 -15.31
N THR A 103 3.64 0.24 -16.36
CA THR A 103 2.21 0.43 -16.66
C THR A 103 1.53 -0.89 -16.37
N PRO A 104 0.74 -1.01 -15.29
CA PRO A 104 0.19 -2.28 -14.87
C PRO A 104 -0.86 -2.79 -15.86
N THR A 105 -0.89 -4.09 -16.08
CA THR A 105 -1.93 -4.77 -16.87
C THR A 105 -2.62 -5.85 -16.04
N VAL A 106 -3.88 -6.14 -16.37
CA VAL A 106 -4.63 -7.20 -15.68
C VAL A 106 -3.92 -8.55 -15.81
N GLU A 107 -3.34 -8.84 -16.98
CA GLU A 107 -2.66 -10.10 -17.27
C GLU A 107 -1.37 -10.28 -16.45
N GLU A 108 -0.52 -9.25 -16.38
CA GLU A 108 0.78 -9.34 -15.72
C GLU A 108 0.74 -9.03 -14.23
N ASN A 109 -0.15 -8.13 -13.82
CA ASN A 109 -0.16 -7.57 -12.47
C ASN A 109 -1.44 -7.86 -11.69
N GLY A 110 -2.51 -8.30 -12.36
CA GLY A 110 -3.83 -8.53 -11.75
C GLY A 110 -4.61 -7.24 -11.47
N TRP A 111 -4.13 -6.10 -11.95
CA TRP A 111 -4.75 -4.78 -11.84
C TRP A 111 -4.29 -3.89 -12.98
N THR A 112 -5.00 -2.79 -13.23
CA THR A 112 -4.66 -1.87 -14.30
C THR A 112 -4.90 -0.42 -13.90
N CYS A 113 -4.33 0.50 -14.67
CA CYS A 113 -4.78 1.88 -14.67
C CYS A 113 -4.45 2.54 -16.02
N SER A 114 -5.08 3.67 -16.30
CA SER A 114 -4.92 4.38 -17.59
C SER A 114 -3.56 5.06 -17.79
N HIS A 115 -2.66 4.98 -16.81
CA HIS A 115 -1.39 5.71 -16.79
C HIS A 115 -0.22 4.83 -16.30
N SER A 116 1.01 5.29 -16.51
CA SER A 116 2.17 4.67 -15.88
C SER A 116 2.23 5.02 -14.39
N VAL A 117 2.75 4.08 -13.61
CA VAL A 117 2.87 4.16 -12.16
C VAL A 117 4.34 4.23 -11.78
N VAL A 118 4.66 5.19 -10.93
CA VAL A 118 5.97 5.31 -10.28
C VAL A 118 5.77 4.99 -8.80
N GLU A 119 6.31 3.87 -8.36
CA GLU A 119 6.26 3.42 -6.97
C GLU A 119 7.62 3.68 -6.31
N VAL A 120 7.61 4.23 -5.11
CA VAL A 120 8.83 4.59 -4.36
C VAL A 120 8.67 4.15 -2.91
N VAL A 121 9.55 3.25 -2.48
CA VAL A 121 9.65 2.80 -1.08
C VAL A 121 10.95 3.32 -0.51
N THR A 122 10.86 4.21 0.48
CA THR A 122 11.99 4.83 1.16
C THR A 122 11.65 5.08 2.63
N ASP A 123 12.65 5.41 3.44
CA ASP A 123 12.44 6.01 4.75
C ASP A 123 11.88 7.42 4.59
N ASP A 124 11.01 7.84 5.53
CA ASP A 124 10.41 9.17 5.52
C ASP A 124 11.47 10.25 5.77
N MET A 125 11.49 11.27 4.91
CA MET A 125 12.39 12.41 5.03
C MET A 125 11.75 13.67 4.43
N PRO A 126 12.17 14.87 4.86
CA PRO A 126 11.63 16.12 4.35
C PRO A 126 11.74 16.24 2.82
N PHE A 127 10.75 16.85 2.19
CA PHE A 127 10.72 17.20 0.76
C PHE A 127 10.70 16.03 -0.24
N LEU A 128 10.46 14.78 0.19
CA LEU A 128 10.40 13.63 -0.74
C LEU A 128 9.40 13.83 -1.87
N VAL A 129 8.14 14.10 -1.51
CA VAL A 129 7.04 14.24 -2.49
C VAL A 129 7.31 15.40 -3.43
N ASP A 130 7.74 16.55 -2.91
CA ASP A 130 8.07 17.74 -3.70
C ASP A 130 9.22 17.47 -4.66
N SER A 131 10.26 16.76 -4.21
CA SER A 131 11.44 16.43 -5.02
C SER A 131 11.06 15.52 -6.18
N VAL A 132 10.29 14.47 -5.93
CA VAL A 132 9.81 13.55 -6.98
C VAL A 132 8.88 14.28 -7.95
N THR A 133 7.96 15.11 -7.44
CA THR A 133 7.01 15.88 -8.23
C THR A 133 7.71 16.88 -9.15
N ASN A 134 8.71 17.60 -8.62
CA ASN A 134 9.51 18.54 -9.37
C ASN A 134 10.35 17.84 -10.44
N GLU A 135 10.92 16.67 -10.14
CA GLU A 135 11.71 15.92 -11.12
C GLU A 135 10.84 15.39 -12.28
N LEU A 136 9.65 14.85 -11.99
CA LEU A 136 8.70 14.43 -13.03
C LEU A 136 8.24 15.62 -13.88
N THR A 137 7.94 16.75 -13.24
CA THR A 137 7.54 18.00 -13.91
C THR A 137 8.68 18.55 -14.78
N ARG A 138 9.93 18.52 -14.31
CA ARG A 138 11.12 18.94 -15.06
C ARG A 138 11.32 18.09 -16.32
N GLN A 139 10.94 16.82 -16.28
CA GLN A 139 10.93 15.93 -17.44
C GLN A 139 9.68 16.08 -18.34
N GLY A 140 8.77 17.02 -18.03
CA GLY A 140 7.53 17.23 -18.77
C GLY A 140 6.50 16.11 -18.60
N ARG A 141 6.56 15.36 -17.49
CA ARG A 141 5.62 14.27 -17.19
C ARG A 141 4.50 14.79 -16.30
N GLY A 142 3.27 14.75 -16.81
CA GLY A 142 2.08 15.08 -16.02
C GLY A 142 1.85 14.07 -14.90
N ILE A 143 1.41 14.55 -13.74
CA ILE A 143 1.05 13.72 -12.59
C ILE A 143 -0.47 13.72 -12.48
N HIS A 144 -1.06 12.52 -12.50
CA HIS A 144 -2.51 12.36 -12.45
C HIS A 144 -3.03 12.20 -11.03
N VAL A 145 -2.34 11.41 -10.19
CA VAL A 145 -2.67 11.19 -8.78
C VAL A 145 -1.39 10.96 -8.00
N VAL A 146 -1.33 11.47 -6.77
CA VAL A 146 -0.26 11.19 -5.80
C VAL A 146 -0.85 10.43 -4.61
N VAL A 147 -0.30 9.26 -4.31
CA VAL A 147 -0.62 8.50 -3.11
C VAL A 147 0.64 8.38 -2.27
N HIS A 148 0.65 9.01 -1.09
CA HIS A 148 1.82 9.07 -0.21
C HIS A 148 1.48 8.48 1.18
N PRO A 149 1.51 7.14 1.31
CA PRO A 149 1.25 6.48 2.58
C PRO A 149 2.50 6.51 3.49
N GLN A 150 2.30 6.84 4.77
CA GLN A 150 3.33 6.67 5.79
C GLN A 150 3.01 5.43 6.65
N ILE A 151 3.74 4.35 6.38
CA ILE A 151 3.53 3.05 7.02
C ILE A 151 4.72 2.73 7.92
N VAL A 152 4.43 2.40 9.18
CA VAL A 152 5.44 1.96 10.14
C VAL A 152 5.55 0.45 10.02
N VAL A 153 6.78 -0.04 9.87
CA VAL A 153 7.05 -1.46 9.60
C VAL A 153 8.23 -1.97 10.42
N ARG A 154 8.24 -3.27 10.67
CA ARG A 154 9.42 -4.00 11.18
C ARG A 154 10.07 -4.76 10.03
N ARG A 155 11.39 -4.65 9.94
CA ARG A 155 12.21 -5.41 8.98
C ARG A 155 13.26 -6.23 9.72
N ASP A 156 13.67 -7.35 9.13
CA ASP A 156 14.84 -8.08 9.60
C ASP A 156 16.15 -7.41 9.12
N VAL A 157 17.28 -7.99 9.55
CA VAL A 157 18.63 -7.50 9.20
C VAL A 157 18.96 -7.60 7.71
N ALA A 158 18.25 -8.45 6.95
CA ALA A 158 18.40 -8.56 5.50
C ALA A 158 17.51 -7.55 4.75
N GLY A 159 16.69 -6.78 5.46
CA GLY A 159 15.76 -5.82 4.89
C GLY A 159 14.42 -6.42 4.47
N LYS A 160 14.14 -7.68 4.82
CA LYS A 160 12.86 -8.33 4.56
C LYS A 160 11.80 -7.73 5.50
N LEU A 161 10.64 -7.39 4.96
CA LEU A 161 9.48 -6.95 5.70
C LEU A 161 8.94 -8.09 6.56
N VAL A 162 8.90 -7.87 7.87
CA VAL A 162 8.41 -8.84 8.86
C VAL A 162 6.99 -8.50 9.28
N GLU A 163 6.69 -7.22 9.49
CA GLU A 163 5.41 -6.81 10.06
C GLU A 163 5.05 -5.38 9.65
N VAL A 164 3.77 -5.14 9.35
CA VAL A 164 3.17 -3.81 9.25
C VAL A 164 2.50 -3.45 10.58
N LEU A 165 2.96 -2.38 11.22
CA LEU A 165 2.54 -2.00 12.58
C LEU A 165 1.32 -1.07 12.56
N ALA A 166 0.40 -1.25 13.52
CA ALA A 166 -0.89 -0.56 13.57
C ALA A 166 -0.85 0.94 13.97
N GLY A 167 0.31 1.52 14.27
CA GLY A 167 0.41 2.95 14.63
C GLY A 167 1.85 3.47 14.62
N PRO A 168 2.08 4.79 14.79
CA PRO A 168 3.40 5.30 15.16
C PRO A 168 3.85 4.61 16.45
N PRO A 169 5.15 4.30 16.62
CA PRO A 169 5.62 3.72 17.88
C PRO A 169 5.19 4.67 19.01
N THR A 170 4.46 4.13 19.98
CA THR A 170 4.24 4.81 21.26
C THR A 170 5.62 5.08 21.84
N ALA A 171 5.97 6.36 21.96
CA ALA A 171 7.20 6.81 22.62
C ALA A 171 7.15 6.51 24.12
#